data_AF-A0A0P1IKL2-F1
#
_entry.id   AF-A0A0P1IKL2-F1
#
_cell.length_a   1.000
_cell.length_b   1.000
_cell.length_c   1.000
_cell.angle_alpha   90.00
_cell.angle_beta   90.00
_cell.angle_gamma   90.00
#
_symmetry.space_group_name_H-M   'P 1'
#
loop_
_entity.id
_entity.type
_entity.pdbx_description
1 polymer ?
#
loop_
_entity_poly.entity_id
_entity_poly.type
_entity_poly.pdbx_seq_one_letter_code
_entity_poly.pdbx_strand_id
1 'polypeptide(L)'
;MAVTQGPLKYNTNYDAPTVAAWSMKPSSYVIAEDDQIISPKVQSYFAQKMGAEITTLASSHVAMLSQPEAVAEVILSAVEAASSN
;
A
#
# COMPACT_ATOMS: atom_id res chain seq x y z
N MET A 1 9.47 -11.94 -13.87
CA MET A 1 8.22 -11.60 -13.17
C MET A 1 7.61 -12.88 -12.64
N ALA A 2 7.55 -13.06 -11.32
CA ALA A 2 6.87 -14.19 -10.71
C ALA A 2 5.37 -13.89 -10.64
N VAL A 3 4.57 -14.83 -11.13
CA VAL A 3 3.11 -14.79 -11.27
C VAL A 3 2.48 -15.27 -9.95
N THR A 4 1.94 -14.39 -9.11
CA THR A 4 1.12 -14.84 -7.96
C THR A 4 -0.02 -13.89 -7.57
N GLN A 5 -0.51 -13.01 -8.46
CA GLN A 5 -1.85 -12.44 -8.22
C GLN A 5 -2.90 -13.50 -8.59
N GLY A 6 -3.59 -14.02 -7.57
CA GLY A 6 -4.74 -14.90 -7.75
C GLY A 6 -5.93 -14.16 -8.38
N PRO A 7 -6.97 -14.89 -8.83
CA PRO A 7 -8.15 -14.28 -9.41
C PRO A 7 -8.84 -13.33 -8.42
N LEU A 8 -9.27 -12.18 -8.91
CA LEU A 8 -10.12 -11.27 -8.14
C LEU A 8 -11.42 -11.98 -7.76
N LYS A 9 -11.89 -11.77 -6.53
CA LYS A 9 -13.20 -12.26 -6.10
C LYS A 9 -14.29 -11.65 -6.98
N TYR A 10 -15.26 -12.45 -7.44
CA TYR A 10 -16.29 -12.03 -8.40
C TYR A 10 -16.98 -10.70 -8.05
N ASN A 11 -17.27 -10.48 -6.77
CA ASN A 11 -18.02 -9.32 -6.30
C ASN A 11 -17.16 -8.09 -5.95
N THR A 12 -15.82 -8.13 -6.16
CA THR A 12 -14.91 -7.03 -5.81
C THR A 12 -15.32 -5.69 -6.43
N ASN A 13 -15.88 -5.71 -7.65
CA ASN A 13 -16.30 -4.50 -8.37
C ASN A 13 -17.79 -4.15 -8.20
N TYR A 14 -18.59 -5.03 -7.58
CA TYR A 14 -20.04 -4.88 -7.50
C TYR A 14 -20.53 -4.58 -6.08
N ASP A 15 -19.81 -5.04 -5.05
CA ASP A 15 -20.16 -4.77 -3.67
C ASP A 15 -19.87 -3.30 -3.34
N ALA A 16 -20.87 -2.59 -2.82
CA ALA A 16 -20.67 -1.26 -2.27
C ALA A 16 -19.90 -1.35 -0.94
N PRO A 17 -18.80 -0.60 -0.75
CA PRO A 17 -18.11 -0.55 0.54
C PRO A 17 -19.03 0.09 1.58
N THR A 18 -19.25 -0.59 2.70
CA THR A 18 -20.04 -0.07 3.83
C THR A 18 -19.20 0.75 4.81
N VAL A 19 -17.89 0.45 4.89
CA VAL A 19 -16.93 1.14 5.75
C VAL A 19 -15.58 1.26 5.05
N ALA A 20 -14.93 2.40 5.24
CA ALA A 20 -13.55 2.60 4.84
C ALA A 20 -12.63 1.96 5.88
N ALA A 21 -12.11 0.75 5.64
CA ALA A 21 -11.30 0.03 6.62
C ALA A 21 -10.08 0.83 7.13
N TRP A 22 -9.48 1.64 6.26
CA TRP A 22 -8.34 2.50 6.59
C TRP A 22 -8.67 3.58 7.63
N SER A 23 -9.94 3.89 7.90
CA SER A 23 -10.33 4.87 8.91
C SER A 23 -10.31 4.33 10.34
N MET A 24 -10.19 3.00 10.51
CA MET A 24 -10.31 2.32 11.80
C MET A 24 -9.21 1.27 12.04
N LYS A 25 -8.51 0.86 11.00
CA LYS A 25 -7.39 -0.07 11.09
C LYS A 25 -6.06 0.65 10.88
N PRO A 26 -4.98 0.22 11.55
CA PRO A 26 -3.63 0.65 11.21
C PRO A 26 -3.41 0.52 9.70
N SER A 27 -2.84 1.57 9.11
CA SER A 27 -2.57 1.64 7.67
C SER A 27 -1.10 1.93 7.46
N SER A 28 -0.49 1.29 6.48
CA SER A 28 0.89 1.55 6.04
C SER A 28 0.87 1.89 4.55
N TYR A 29 1.76 2.76 4.11
CA TYR A 29 1.81 3.24 2.73
C TYR A 29 3.26 3.40 2.26
N VAL A 30 3.56 2.89 1.05
CA VAL A 30 4.85 3.10 0.39
C VAL A 30 4.67 4.16 -0.70
N ILE A 31 5.40 5.27 -0.59
CA ILE A 31 5.48 6.29 -1.64
C ILE A 31 6.66 5.96 -2.56
N ALA A 32 6.38 5.76 -3.84
CA ALA A 32 7.39 5.64 -4.87
C ALA A 32 7.75 7.04 -5.41
N GLU A 33 8.95 7.53 -5.10
CA GLU A 33 9.37 8.91 -5.39
C GLU A 33 9.52 9.18 -6.89
N ASP A 34 9.90 8.17 -7.68
CA ASP A 34 10.12 8.26 -9.12
C ASP A 34 8.96 7.66 -9.93
N ASP A 35 7.77 7.54 -9.33
CA ASP A 35 6.58 6.97 -9.98
C ASP A 35 6.11 7.83 -11.17
N GLN A 36 6.04 7.20 -12.34
CA GLN A 36 5.62 7.82 -13.61
C GLN A 36 4.15 7.54 -13.98
N ILE A 37 3.44 6.75 -13.16
CA ILE A 37 2.03 6.40 -13.34
C ILE A 37 1.17 7.19 -12.36
N ILE A 38 1.56 7.22 -11.08
CA ILE A 38 0.84 7.96 -10.02
C ILE A 38 1.79 8.98 -9.42
N SER A 39 1.46 10.27 -9.52
CA SER A 39 2.29 11.34 -8.95
C SER A 39 2.55 11.11 -7.45
N PRO A 40 3.81 11.25 -6.98
CA PRO A 40 4.16 11.15 -5.56
C PRO A 40 3.35 12.10 -4.66
N LYS A 41 2.92 13.25 -5.19
CA LYS A 41 2.06 14.20 -4.46
C LYS A 41 0.67 13.62 -4.19
N VAL A 42 0.11 12.89 -5.15
CA VAL A 42 -1.19 12.22 -5.01
C VAL A 42 -1.07 11.07 -4.01
N GLN A 43 0.02 10.29 -4.10
CA GLN A 43 0.32 9.24 -3.12
C GLN A 43 0.41 9.81 -1.70
N SER A 44 1.17 10.89 -1.51
CA SER A 44 1.32 11.57 -0.21
C SER A 44 -0.02 12.08 0.33
N TYR A 45 -0.87 12.67 -0.52
CA TYR A 45 -2.21 13.10 -0.12
C TYR A 45 -3.07 11.94 0.41
N PHE A 46 -3.06 10.80 -0.28
CA PHE A 46 -3.82 9.62 0.18
C PHE A 46 -3.24 9.04 1.47
N ALA A 47 -1.92 8.88 1.56
CA ALA A 47 -1.25 8.36 2.74
C ALA A 47 -1.57 9.21 3.99
N GLN A 48 -1.52 10.54 3.85
CA GLN A 48 -1.90 11.47 4.92
C GLN A 48 -3.39 11.37 5.27
N LYS A 49 -4.27 11.31 4.26
CA LYS A 49 -5.73 11.17 4.49
C LYS A 49 -6.08 9.88 5.24
N MET A 50 -5.30 8.83 5.01
CA MET A 50 -5.46 7.54 5.70
C MET A 50 -4.87 7.53 7.11
N GLY A 51 -4.06 8.54 7.48
CA GLY A 51 -3.27 8.50 8.72
C GLY A 51 -2.27 7.33 8.72
N ALA A 52 -1.75 6.97 7.54
CA ALA A 52 -0.90 5.81 7.39
C ALA A 52 0.54 6.07 7.87
N GLU A 53 1.23 5.02 8.29
CA GLU A 53 2.69 5.03 8.42
C GLU A 53 3.32 5.06 7.02
N ILE A 54 4.14 6.08 6.76
CA ILE A 54 4.65 6.38 5.41
C ILE A 54 6.11 5.98 5.29
N THR A 55 6.41 5.11 4.33
CA THR A 55 7.79 4.83 3.87
C THR A 55 7.96 5.38 2.47
N THR A 56 8.97 6.21 2.23
CA THR A 56 9.27 6.74 0.88
C THR A 56 10.47 6.00 0.30
N LEU A 57 10.35 5.50 -0.91
CA LEU A 57 11.40 4.78 -1.63
C LEU A 57 11.73 5.49 -2.94
N ALA A 58 13.02 5.61 -3.24
CA ALA A 58 13.53 6.07 -4.54
C ALA A 58 13.32 4.96 -5.61
N SER A 59 12.07 4.69 -5.94
CA SER A 59 11.63 3.67 -6.89
C SER A 59 10.61 4.22 -7.87
N SER A 60 10.51 3.58 -9.03
CA SER A 60 9.37 3.78 -9.93
C SER A 60 8.10 3.08 -9.39
N HIS A 61 7.04 3.01 -10.19
CA HIS A 61 5.70 2.56 -9.77
C HIS A 61 5.68 1.19 -9.07
N VAL A 62 6.50 0.25 -9.52
CA VAL A 62 6.49 -1.14 -9.03
C VAL A 62 7.61 -1.38 -8.02
N ALA A 63 7.56 -0.65 -6.89
CA ALA A 63 8.59 -0.67 -5.85
C ALA A 63 8.96 -2.08 -5.37
N MET A 64 7.98 -2.97 -5.27
CA MET A 64 8.17 -4.37 -4.83
C MET A 64 9.05 -5.22 -5.77
N LEU A 65 9.25 -4.78 -7.02
CA LEU A 65 10.18 -5.44 -7.94
C LEU A 65 11.57 -4.81 -7.93
N SER A 66 11.67 -3.50 -7.74
CA SER A 66 12.96 -2.79 -7.72
C SER A 66 13.66 -2.84 -6.37
N GLN A 67 12.90 -2.80 -5.29
CA GLN A 67 13.38 -2.77 -3.90
C GLN A 67 12.59 -3.78 -3.04
N PRO A 68 12.66 -5.09 -3.35
CA PRO A 68 11.84 -6.11 -2.69
C PRO A 68 12.10 -6.21 -1.19
N GLU A 69 13.35 -6.03 -0.75
CA GLU A 69 13.74 -6.11 0.67
C GLU A 69 13.10 -4.98 1.48
N ALA A 70 13.21 -3.73 1.01
CA ALA A 70 12.58 -2.58 1.66
C ALA A 70 11.05 -2.73 1.74
N VAL A 71 10.41 -3.25 0.68
CA VAL A 71 8.97 -3.50 0.70
C VAL A 71 8.62 -4.63 1.68
N ALA A 72 9.44 -5.68 1.78
CA ALA A 72 9.23 -6.76 2.75
C ALA A 72 9.31 -6.26 4.19
N GLU A 73 10.25 -5.37 4.51
CA GLU A 73 10.35 -4.74 5.83
C GLU A 73 9.08 -3.96 6.19
N VAL A 74 8.55 -3.15 5.27
CA VAL A 74 7.29 -2.42 5.48
C VAL A 74 6.13 -3.38 5.76
N ILE A 75 6.07 -4.52 5.06
CA ILE A 75 5.03 -5.54 5.32
C ILE A 75 5.18 -6.12 6.72
N LEU A 76 6.39 -6.42 7.17
CA LEU A 76 6.64 -6.95 8.52
C LEU A 76 6.24 -5.94 9.59
N SER A 77 6.63 -4.67 9.45
CA SER A 77 6.20 -3.60 10.35
C SER A 77 4.68 -3.43 10.38
N ALA A 78 4.01 -3.52 9.23
CA ALA A 78 2.55 -3.46 9.14
C ALA A 78 1.86 -4.64 9.87
N VAL A 79 2.45 -5.84 9.82
CA VAL A 79 1.94 -7.03 10.54
C VAL A 79 2.05 -6.84 12.06
N GLU A 80 3.17 -6.29 12.54
CA GLU A 80 3.36 -5.99 13.96
C GLU A 80 2.36 -4.93 14.45
N ALA A 81 2.17 -3.86 13.67
CA ALA A 81 1.19 -2.81 13.96
C ALA A 81 -0.26 -3.35 13.99
N ALA A 82 -0.60 -4.26 13.08
CA ALA A 82 -1.93 -4.88 13.02
C ALA A 82 -2.18 -5.89 14.15
N SER A 83 -1.12 -6.53 14.67
CA SER A 83 -1.22 -7.54 15.74
C SER A 83 -1.26 -6.93 17.15
N SER A 84 -0.88 -5.66 17.28
CA SER A 84 -0.82 -4.94 18.55
C SER A 84 -2.15 -4.23 18.92
N ASN A 85 -3.22 -4.49 18.16
CA ASN A 85 -4.53 -3.83 18.26
C ASN A 85 -5.64 -4.88 18.42
#